data_AF-A0A538BC80-F1
#
_entry.id   AF-A0A538BC80-F1
#
_cell.length_a   1.000
_cell.length_b   1.000
_cell.length_c   1.000
_cell.angle_alpha   90.00
_cell.angle_beta   90.00
_cell.angle_gamma   90.00
#
_symmetry.space_group_name_H-M   'P 1'
#
loop_
_entity.id
_entity.type
_entity.pdbx_description
1 polymer ?
#
loop_
_entity_poly.entity_id
_entity_poly.type
_entity_poly.pdbx_seq_one_letter_code
_entity_poly.pdbx_strand_id
1 'polypeptide(L)'
;MRDRRSVSARPLRAISDHVGDALLRRANGRRRNLRMDGLSAVTVTMLLRTIYYWRAGLGQVSRPRFAHGTAQTIHRLLYGRIDDVNAGPVTRAPAKRPPRFPDPPTSDRGRPLRPRGERTRQALIDAASAVLLERGYHDTRVDDVVAAAGLARGSFYRHFDTKDHLFYALAEQAAARMIESLAAYPEDTGVHELRRWLEQWFDAYRANGGVISAWQEIDYRDPELAEYAIAVAATVFDRLTRIVSRRQFGDATVDAIALLSIIEGVPYSVLVRDALDERVAIDASAVVIRRGLLGAPA
;
A
#
# COMPACT_ATOMS: atom_id res chain seq x y z
N MET A 1 45.91 1.90 11.08
CA MET A 1 45.47 0.77 10.21
C MET A 1 44.23 0.15 10.85
N ARG A 2 43.00 0.24 10.35
CA ARG A 2 42.48 0.29 8.98
C ARG A 2 41.45 1.42 8.81
N ASP A 3 41.57 2.07 7.67
CA ASP A 3 40.73 3.13 7.10
C ASP A 3 39.42 2.53 6.56
N ARG A 4 38.27 2.81 7.19
CA ARG A 4 36.94 2.52 6.63
C ARG A 4 36.58 3.63 5.66
N ARG A 5 37.06 3.50 4.42
CA ARG A 5 36.61 4.35 3.31
C ARG A 5 35.10 4.27 3.15
N SER A 6 34.45 5.41 3.28
CA SER A 6 33.08 5.66 2.85
C SER A 6 32.94 5.26 1.38
N VAL A 7 32.23 4.16 1.10
CA VAL A 7 31.78 3.84 -0.25
C VAL A 7 30.83 4.95 -0.66
N SER A 8 31.27 5.79 -1.60
CA SER A 8 30.49 6.94 -2.05
C SER A 8 29.15 6.46 -2.62
N ALA A 9 28.03 6.97 -2.10
CA ALA A 9 26.68 6.68 -2.58
C ALA A 9 26.35 7.29 -3.96
N ARG A 10 27.36 7.78 -4.70
CA ARG A 10 27.21 8.48 -5.99
C ARG A 10 26.93 7.57 -7.22
N PRO A 11 27.38 6.31 -7.33
CA PRO A 11 27.11 5.51 -8.54
C PRO A 11 25.67 4.96 -8.62
N LEU A 12 25.03 4.67 -7.48
CA LEU A 12 23.70 4.02 -7.45
C LEU A 12 22.58 4.97 -7.89
N ARG A 13 22.63 6.25 -7.47
CA ARG A 13 21.65 7.26 -7.90
C ARG A 13 21.70 7.49 -9.41
N ALA A 14 22.89 7.44 -10.02
CA ALA A 14 23.07 7.66 -11.45
C ALA A 14 22.33 6.63 -12.34
N ILE A 15 22.21 5.37 -11.92
CA ILE A 15 21.49 4.34 -12.68
C ILE A 15 19.97 4.54 -12.55
N SER A 16 19.47 4.72 -11.32
CA SER A 16 18.04 5.02 -11.08
C SER A 16 17.59 6.29 -11.81
N ASP A 17 18.44 7.33 -11.81
CA ASP A 17 18.21 8.55 -12.58
C ASP A 17 18.18 8.27 -14.09
N HIS A 18 19.09 7.46 -14.63
CA HIS A 18 19.13 7.15 -16.07
C HIS A 18 17.94 6.29 -16.53
N VAL A 19 17.53 5.30 -15.73
CA VAL A 19 16.33 4.48 -15.97
C VAL A 19 15.10 5.36 -15.85
N GLY A 20 14.99 6.17 -14.80
CA GLY A 20 13.92 7.14 -14.60
C GLY A 20 13.79 8.12 -15.76
N ASP A 21 14.91 8.59 -16.30
CA ASP A 21 14.98 9.47 -17.47
C ASP A 21 14.57 8.76 -18.77
N ALA A 22 14.95 7.49 -18.96
CA ALA A 22 14.43 6.69 -20.06
C ALA A 22 12.90 6.47 -19.95
N LEU A 23 12.40 6.17 -18.74
CA LEU A 23 10.98 6.03 -18.46
C LEU A 23 10.25 7.36 -18.72
N LEU A 24 10.77 8.49 -18.22
CA LEU A 24 10.17 9.81 -18.35
C LEU A 24 10.22 10.37 -19.77
N ARG A 25 11.32 10.19 -20.52
CA ARG A 25 11.40 10.61 -21.92
C ARG A 25 10.39 9.93 -22.82
N ARG A 26 10.13 8.65 -22.56
CA ARG A 26 9.13 7.88 -23.33
C ARG A 26 7.72 8.12 -22.80
N ALA A 27 7.57 8.27 -21.49
CA ALA A 27 6.32 8.67 -20.90
C ALA A 27 5.96 10.09 -21.37
N ASN A 28 6.59 11.13 -20.83
CA ASN A 28 6.21 12.52 -21.07
C ASN A 28 7.18 13.19 -22.05
N GLY A 29 6.71 13.48 -23.26
CA GLY A 29 7.37 14.46 -24.12
C GLY A 29 7.53 15.80 -23.37
N ARG A 30 8.75 16.09 -22.90
CA ARG A 30 9.23 17.39 -22.39
C ARG A 30 8.47 18.00 -21.19
N ARG A 31 8.47 17.36 -20.01
CA ARG A 31 8.25 18.07 -18.73
C ARG A 31 9.51 18.07 -17.86
N ARG A 32 10.00 19.26 -17.49
CA ARG A 32 11.28 19.52 -16.79
C ARG A 32 11.25 19.30 -15.26
N ASN A 33 10.11 18.95 -14.65
CA ASN A 33 9.91 19.08 -13.19
C ASN A 33 9.72 17.78 -12.39
N LEU A 34 9.78 16.59 -13.00
CA LEU A 34 9.80 15.31 -12.26
C LEU A 34 11.26 14.89 -12.00
N ARG A 35 11.61 14.56 -10.75
CA ARG A 35 12.92 13.97 -10.43
C ARG A 35 12.95 12.52 -10.94
N MET A 36 14.05 12.16 -11.60
CA MET A 36 14.16 10.95 -12.40
C MET A 36 14.18 9.68 -11.53
N ASP A 37 14.93 9.70 -10.43
CA ASP A 37 14.92 8.68 -9.37
C ASP A 37 13.52 8.25 -8.93
N GLY A 38 12.61 9.21 -8.73
CA GLY A 38 11.24 8.97 -8.25
C GLY A 38 10.41 7.99 -9.08
N LEU A 39 10.37 8.16 -10.40
CA LEU A 39 9.55 7.31 -11.27
C LEU A 39 10.08 5.87 -11.29
N SER A 40 11.41 5.71 -11.36
CA SER A 40 12.05 4.40 -11.33
C SER A 40 11.77 3.68 -10.01
N ALA A 41 11.89 4.38 -8.89
CA ALA A 41 11.70 3.80 -7.57
C ALA A 41 10.24 3.41 -7.32
N VAL A 42 9.27 4.28 -7.64
CA VAL A 42 7.84 3.94 -7.52
C VAL A 42 7.48 2.75 -8.40
N THR A 43 8.00 2.68 -9.62
CA THR A 43 7.75 1.56 -10.53
C THR A 43 8.33 0.26 -9.97
N VAL A 44 9.56 0.28 -9.44
CA VAL A 44 10.19 -0.89 -8.82
C VAL A 44 9.44 -1.33 -7.56
N THR A 45 9.09 -0.40 -6.68
CA THR A 45 8.28 -0.66 -5.48
C THR A 45 6.94 -1.31 -5.86
N MET A 46 6.25 -0.77 -6.87
CA MET A 46 5.03 -1.34 -7.41
C MET A 46 5.25 -2.78 -7.88
N LEU A 47 6.29 -3.04 -8.70
CA LEU A 47 6.56 -4.37 -9.25
C LEU A 47 6.88 -5.41 -8.18
N LEU A 48 7.76 -5.07 -7.23
CA LEU A 48 8.12 -5.97 -6.12
C LEU A 48 6.89 -6.34 -5.30
N ARG A 49 6.04 -5.37 -4.97
CA ARG A 49 4.83 -5.62 -4.18
C ARG A 49 3.73 -6.33 -4.96
N THR A 50 3.63 -6.08 -6.27
CA THR A 50 2.68 -6.77 -7.15
C THR A 50 3.02 -8.27 -7.26
N ILE A 51 4.30 -8.63 -7.27
CA ILE A 51 4.77 -10.03 -7.22
C ILE A 51 4.41 -10.69 -5.88
N TYR A 52 4.58 -9.98 -4.77
CA TYR A 52 4.19 -10.48 -3.44
C TYR A 52 2.70 -10.84 -3.41
N TYR A 53 1.82 -9.92 -3.81
CA TYR A 53 0.38 -10.16 -3.79
C TYR A 53 -0.06 -11.28 -4.73
N TRP A 54 0.55 -11.36 -5.91
CA TRP A 54 0.28 -12.47 -6.82
C TRP A 54 0.69 -13.83 -6.24
N ARG A 55 1.86 -13.91 -5.60
CA ARG A 55 2.31 -15.14 -4.92
C ARG A 55 1.42 -15.52 -3.75
N ALA A 56 0.87 -14.53 -3.05
CA ALA A 56 -0.13 -14.73 -2.01
C ALA A 56 -1.52 -15.12 -2.54
N GLY A 57 -1.70 -15.24 -3.86
CA GLY A 57 -2.94 -15.69 -4.48
C GLY A 57 -4.00 -14.59 -4.64
N LEU A 58 -3.67 -13.32 -4.42
CA LEU A 58 -4.61 -12.22 -4.55
C LEU A 58 -5.16 -12.15 -6.00
N GLY A 59 -6.48 -12.11 -6.14
CA GLY A 59 -7.17 -12.12 -7.43
C GLY A 59 -7.10 -13.44 -8.21
N GLN A 60 -6.45 -14.48 -7.67
CA GLN A 60 -6.36 -15.84 -8.25
C GLN A 60 -5.93 -15.85 -9.73
N VAL A 61 -4.93 -15.03 -10.06
CA VAL A 61 -4.45 -14.85 -11.44
C VAL A 61 -3.37 -15.89 -11.79
N SER A 62 -3.51 -16.59 -12.92
CA SER A 62 -2.48 -17.51 -13.40
C SER A 62 -1.18 -16.79 -13.74
N ARG A 63 -0.04 -17.47 -13.61
CA ARG A 63 1.29 -16.89 -13.89
C ARG A 63 1.39 -16.23 -15.29
N PRO A 64 0.92 -16.86 -16.39
CA PRO A 64 0.99 -16.23 -17.72
C PRO A 64 0.14 -14.97 -17.83
N ARG A 65 -1.08 -14.99 -17.27
CA ARG A 65 -2.00 -13.84 -17.26
C ARG A 65 -1.43 -12.68 -16.44
N PHE A 66 -0.85 -12.98 -15.28
CA PHE A 66 -0.18 -11.98 -14.43
C PHE A 66 1.01 -11.33 -15.13
N ALA A 67 1.90 -12.14 -15.72
CA ALA A 67 3.06 -11.64 -16.45
C ALA A 67 2.65 -10.75 -17.63
N HIS A 68 1.66 -11.20 -18.41
CA HIS A 68 1.13 -10.43 -19.54
C HIS A 68 0.49 -9.12 -19.11
N GLY A 69 -0.41 -9.14 -18.11
CA GLY A 69 -1.06 -7.92 -17.59
C GLY A 69 -0.05 -6.90 -17.03
N THR A 70 0.96 -7.38 -16.29
CA THR A 70 2.04 -6.53 -15.78
C THR A 70 2.84 -5.90 -16.92
N ALA A 71 3.17 -6.67 -17.95
CA ALA A 71 3.85 -6.16 -19.14
C ALA A 71 3.01 -5.09 -19.87
N GLN A 72 1.69 -5.26 -19.94
CA GLN A 72 0.81 -4.23 -20.50
C GLN A 72 0.81 -2.94 -19.67
N THR A 73 0.83 -3.01 -18.34
CA THR A 73 0.95 -1.83 -17.47
C THR A 73 2.26 -1.09 -17.69
N ILE A 74 3.38 -1.83 -17.74
CA ILE A 74 4.69 -1.25 -18.05
C ILE A 74 4.70 -0.63 -19.46
N HIS A 75 4.12 -1.32 -20.45
CA HIS A 75 4.00 -0.81 -21.81
C HIS A 75 3.24 0.52 -21.82
N ARG A 76 2.06 0.61 -21.19
CA ARG A 76 1.27 1.84 -21.17
C ARG A 76 1.97 2.97 -20.44
N LEU A 77 2.67 2.67 -19.36
CA LEU A 77 3.50 3.65 -18.68
C LEU A 77 4.54 4.27 -19.63
N LEU A 78 5.22 3.43 -20.40
CA LEU A 78 6.31 3.79 -21.30
C LEU A 78 5.86 4.43 -22.61
N TYR A 79 4.85 3.86 -23.26
CA TYR A 79 4.49 4.15 -24.65
C TYR A 79 3.11 4.76 -24.80
N GLY A 80 2.34 4.84 -23.72
CA GLY A 80 0.92 5.15 -23.77
C GLY A 80 0.07 3.94 -24.17
N ARG A 81 -1.24 4.17 -24.19
CA ARG A 81 -2.24 3.16 -24.59
C ARG A 81 -2.29 3.02 -26.11
N ILE A 82 -2.41 1.78 -26.57
CA ILE A 82 -2.69 1.39 -27.96
C ILE A 82 -3.89 0.44 -27.94
N ASP A 83 -4.95 0.77 -28.69
CA ASP A 83 -6.30 0.22 -28.50
C ASP A 83 -6.45 -1.30 -28.76
N ASP A 84 -5.58 -1.91 -29.54
CA ASP A 84 -5.60 -3.38 -29.77
C ASP A 84 -4.45 -4.13 -29.08
N VAL A 85 -3.37 -3.42 -28.72
CA VAL A 85 -2.19 -4.02 -28.05
C VAL A 85 -2.41 -4.09 -26.55
N ASN A 86 -3.14 -3.13 -25.99
CA ASN A 86 -3.50 -3.10 -24.58
C ASN A 86 -4.91 -3.64 -24.31
N ALA A 87 -5.42 -4.46 -25.23
CA ALA A 87 -6.62 -5.24 -25.00
C ALA A 87 -6.40 -6.26 -23.88
N GLY A 88 -7.45 -6.57 -23.12
CA GLY A 88 -7.39 -7.54 -22.03
C GLY A 88 -8.75 -8.17 -21.77
N PRO A 89 -8.82 -9.20 -20.93
CA PRO A 89 -10.10 -9.81 -20.60
C PRO A 89 -11.01 -8.76 -19.96
N VAL A 90 -12.22 -8.63 -20.50
CA VAL A 90 -13.24 -7.77 -19.90
C VAL A 90 -13.58 -8.33 -18.53
N THR A 91 -12.96 -7.77 -17.51
CA THR A 91 -13.15 -8.20 -16.13
C THR A 91 -14.36 -7.47 -15.58
N ARG A 92 -15.46 -8.20 -15.39
CA ARG A 92 -16.66 -7.65 -14.76
C ARG A 92 -16.29 -7.11 -13.38
N ALA A 93 -16.64 -5.86 -13.12
CA ALA A 93 -16.44 -5.23 -11.83
C ALA A 93 -17.08 -6.11 -10.72
N PRO A 94 -16.39 -6.38 -9.61
CA PRO A 94 -16.96 -7.16 -8.52
C PRO A 94 -18.20 -6.45 -7.96
N ALA A 95 -19.15 -7.24 -7.43
CA ALA A 95 -20.36 -6.71 -6.82
C ALA A 95 -20.01 -5.75 -5.68
N LYS A 96 -20.76 -4.64 -5.53
CA LYS A 96 -20.62 -3.74 -4.39
C LYS A 96 -21.06 -4.50 -3.13
N ARG A 97 -20.08 -4.96 -2.35
CA ARG A 97 -20.29 -5.57 -1.03
C ARG A 97 -19.74 -4.65 0.06
N PRO A 98 -20.34 -4.65 1.26
CA PRO A 98 -19.70 -4.02 2.41
C PRO A 98 -18.35 -4.69 2.66
N PRO A 99 -17.34 -3.93 3.13
CA PRO A 99 -16.07 -4.52 3.51
C PRO A 99 -16.30 -5.57 4.60
N ARG A 100 -15.72 -6.75 4.42
CA ARG A 100 -15.76 -7.82 5.41
C ARG A 100 -14.34 -8.21 5.74
N PHE A 101 -13.93 -7.87 6.95
CA PHE A 101 -12.64 -8.30 7.47
C PHE A 101 -12.75 -9.75 7.98
N PRO A 102 -11.66 -10.53 7.88
CA PRO A 102 -11.59 -11.81 8.58
C PRO A 102 -11.81 -11.59 10.08
N ASP A 103 -12.55 -12.49 10.71
CA ASP A 103 -12.63 -12.48 12.17
C ASP A 103 -11.21 -12.74 12.70
N PRO A 104 -10.73 -11.95 13.67
CA PRO A 104 -9.48 -12.28 14.33
C PRO A 104 -9.62 -13.67 14.97
N PRO A 105 -8.50 -14.42 15.13
CA PRO A 105 -8.46 -15.57 16.02
C PRO A 105 -9.13 -15.20 17.35
N THR A 106 -10.03 -16.03 17.83
CA THR A 106 -10.95 -15.65 18.91
C THR A 106 -10.17 -15.30 20.18
N SER A 107 -10.28 -14.06 20.65
CA SER A 107 -10.00 -13.76 22.05
C SER A 107 -11.13 -14.36 22.90
N ASP A 108 -10.81 -15.05 23.99
CA ASP A 108 -11.78 -15.76 24.85
C ASP A 108 -12.71 -14.81 25.65
N ARG A 109 -12.73 -13.52 25.30
CA ARG A 109 -13.27 -12.41 26.10
C ARG A 109 -14.30 -11.55 25.37
N GLY A 110 -15.16 -12.18 24.57
CA GLY A 110 -16.25 -11.55 23.80
C GLY A 110 -17.40 -10.94 24.62
N ARG A 111 -17.12 -10.22 25.72
CA ARG A 111 -18.16 -9.53 26.52
C ARG A 111 -18.22 -8.05 26.17
N PRO A 112 -19.42 -7.45 25.98
CA PRO A 112 -19.56 -6.02 25.72
C PRO A 112 -18.84 -5.18 26.78
N LEU A 113 -17.94 -4.29 26.34
CA LEU A 113 -17.21 -3.41 27.23
C LEU A 113 -18.11 -2.27 27.72
N ARG A 114 -17.95 -1.89 29.00
CA ARG A 114 -18.52 -0.64 29.51
C ARG A 114 -17.83 0.56 28.83
N PRO A 115 -18.43 1.77 28.78
CA PRO A 115 -17.84 2.93 28.10
C PRO A 115 -16.40 3.27 28.53
N ARG A 116 -16.07 3.07 29.82
CA ARG A 116 -14.69 3.22 30.31
C ARG A 116 -13.73 2.18 29.73
N GLY A 117 -14.19 0.95 29.57
CA GLY A 117 -13.43 -0.12 28.95
C GLY A 117 -13.16 0.16 27.47
N GLU A 118 -14.14 0.71 26.74
CA GLU A 118 -13.94 1.07 25.33
C GLU A 118 -12.92 2.19 25.17
N ARG A 119 -12.95 3.22 26.03
CA ARG A 119 -11.93 4.28 26.03
C ARG A 119 -10.51 3.75 26.27
N THR A 120 -10.35 2.84 27.24
CA THR A 120 -9.04 2.21 27.50
C THR A 120 -8.60 1.36 26.32
N ARG A 121 -9.52 0.59 25.72
CA ARG A 121 -9.24 -0.22 24.52
C ARG A 121 -8.78 0.68 23.37
N GLN A 122 -9.47 1.78 23.09
CA GLN A 122 -9.08 2.72 22.05
C GLN A 122 -7.72 3.38 22.34
N ALA A 123 -7.45 3.77 23.59
CA ALA A 123 -6.15 4.35 23.97
C ALA A 123 -4.98 3.37 23.73
N LEU A 124 -5.18 2.07 23.97
CA LEU A 124 -4.19 1.04 23.64
C LEU A 124 -3.99 0.91 22.12
N ILE A 125 -5.08 0.96 21.33
CA ILE A 125 -5.01 0.87 19.86
C ILE A 125 -4.27 2.09 19.28
N ASP A 126 -4.60 3.30 19.73
CA ASP A 126 -3.97 4.54 19.26
C ASP A 126 -2.48 4.57 19.60
N ALA A 127 -2.11 4.20 20.83
CA ALA A 127 -0.73 4.08 21.26
C ALA A 127 0.05 3.03 20.45
N ALA A 128 -0.57 1.89 20.18
CA ALA A 128 0.04 0.83 19.38
C ALA A 128 0.34 1.28 17.95
N SER A 129 -0.57 2.04 17.33
CA SER A 129 -0.38 2.61 16.00
C SER A 129 0.90 3.46 15.92
N ALA A 130 1.09 4.34 16.91
CA ALA A 130 2.26 5.21 16.99
C ALA A 130 3.56 4.42 17.21
N VAL A 131 3.56 3.48 18.15
CA VAL A 131 4.75 2.65 18.45
C VAL A 131 5.14 1.79 17.25
N LEU A 132 4.17 1.21 16.54
CA LEU A 132 4.42 0.40 15.34
C LEU A 132 5.02 1.23 14.20
N LEU A 133 4.61 2.48 14.03
CA LEU A 133 5.17 3.36 13.00
C LEU A 133 6.65 3.67 13.28
N GLU A 134 7.04 3.78 14.54
CA GLU A 134 8.43 4.07 14.93
C GLU A 134 9.34 2.83 14.92
N ARG A 135 8.81 1.68 15.38
CA ARG A 135 9.63 0.49 15.67
C ARG A 135 9.38 -0.70 14.75
N GLY A 136 8.32 -0.67 13.96
CA GLY A 136 7.87 -1.84 13.22
C GLY A 136 7.25 -2.92 14.12
N TYR A 137 6.76 -3.98 13.51
CA TYR A 137 5.97 -5.01 14.20
C TYR A 137 6.80 -5.86 15.16
N HIS A 138 7.94 -6.37 14.68
CA HIS A 138 8.72 -7.36 15.42
C HIS A 138 9.37 -6.76 16.68
N ASP A 139 9.82 -5.51 16.61
CA ASP A 139 10.49 -4.85 17.74
C ASP A 139 9.53 -4.22 18.75
N THR A 140 8.24 -4.09 18.41
CA THR A 140 7.21 -3.59 19.33
C THR A 140 6.88 -4.63 20.41
N ARG A 141 6.91 -4.22 21.68
CA ARG A 141 6.48 -5.02 22.84
C ARG A 141 5.22 -4.46 23.49
N VAL A 142 4.50 -5.30 24.25
CA VAL A 142 3.34 -4.89 25.06
C VAL A 142 3.69 -3.75 26.02
N ASP A 143 4.89 -3.80 26.61
CA ASP A 143 5.35 -2.77 27.55
C ASP A 143 5.50 -1.39 26.90
N ASP A 144 5.93 -1.35 25.63
CA ASP A 144 6.05 -0.10 24.88
C ASP A 144 4.67 0.53 24.65
N VAL A 145 3.68 -0.29 24.28
CA VAL A 145 2.31 0.17 24.01
C VAL A 145 1.64 0.71 25.27
N VAL A 146 1.74 0.00 26.40
CA VAL A 146 1.11 0.45 27.65
C VAL A 146 1.82 1.68 28.23
N ALA A 147 3.14 1.78 28.06
CA ALA A 147 3.90 2.98 28.43
C ALA A 147 3.44 4.19 27.60
N ALA A 148 3.35 4.03 26.27
CA ALA A 148 2.86 5.07 25.37
C ALA A 148 1.40 5.48 25.66
N ALA A 149 0.55 4.52 26.08
CA ALA A 149 -0.83 4.80 26.48
C ALA A 149 -0.98 5.39 27.89
N GLY A 150 0.10 5.45 28.69
CA GLY A 150 0.03 5.86 30.10
C GLY A 150 -0.76 4.88 30.98
N LEU A 151 -0.76 3.60 30.64
CA LEU A 151 -1.54 2.55 31.30
C LEU A 151 -0.63 1.50 31.97
N ALA A 152 -1.14 0.84 33.01
CA ALA A 152 -0.46 -0.32 33.58
C ALA A 152 -0.57 -1.54 32.65
N ARG A 153 0.46 -2.42 32.65
CA ARG A 153 0.50 -3.66 31.86
C ARG A 153 -0.75 -4.53 32.01
N GLY A 154 -1.30 -4.63 33.23
CA GLY A 154 -2.53 -5.37 33.49
C GLY A 154 -3.75 -4.82 32.74
N SER A 155 -3.73 -3.55 32.32
CA SER A 155 -4.79 -2.97 31.48
C SER A 155 -4.80 -3.57 30.08
N PHE A 156 -3.64 -3.84 29.50
CA PHE A 156 -3.53 -4.50 28.19
C PHE A 156 -4.23 -5.86 28.22
N TYR A 157 -3.82 -6.71 29.17
CA TYR A 157 -4.35 -8.06 29.28
C TYR A 157 -5.80 -8.12 29.75
N ARG A 158 -6.48 -7.00 30.00
CA ARG A 158 -7.95 -6.96 30.14
C ARG A 158 -8.67 -6.87 28.80
N HIS A 159 -8.00 -6.35 27.76
CA HIS A 159 -8.58 -6.07 26.45
C HIS A 159 -8.03 -6.96 25.34
N PHE A 160 -6.77 -7.37 25.42
CA PHE A 160 -6.09 -8.17 24.41
C PHE A 160 -5.29 -9.30 25.06
N ASP A 161 -5.42 -10.52 24.56
CA ASP A 161 -4.68 -11.67 25.11
C ASP A 161 -3.20 -11.66 24.66
N THR A 162 -2.93 -11.15 23.45
CA THR A 162 -1.59 -11.09 22.85
C THR A 162 -1.38 -9.78 22.08
N LYS A 163 -0.12 -9.48 21.70
CA LYS A 163 0.21 -8.38 20.78
C LYS A 163 -0.53 -8.53 19.44
N ASP A 164 -0.68 -9.77 18.98
CA ASP A 164 -1.33 -10.12 17.72
C ASP A 164 -2.83 -9.80 17.75
N HIS A 165 -3.53 -10.07 18.86
CA HIS A 165 -4.94 -9.66 19.03
C HIS A 165 -5.13 -8.15 18.94
N LEU A 166 -4.21 -7.37 19.53
CA LEU A 166 -4.20 -5.92 19.37
C LEU A 166 -3.92 -5.53 17.91
N PHE A 167 -2.99 -6.23 17.25
CA PHE A 167 -2.64 -5.99 15.86
C PHE A 167 -3.83 -6.22 14.91
N TYR A 168 -4.59 -7.30 15.07
CA TYR A 168 -5.79 -7.55 14.27
C TYR A 168 -6.83 -6.43 14.44
N ALA A 169 -7.09 -5.99 15.68
CA ALA A 169 -8.01 -4.89 15.94
C ALA A 169 -7.55 -3.58 15.29
N LEU A 170 -6.24 -3.31 15.30
CA LEU A 170 -5.66 -2.14 14.65
C LEU A 170 -5.76 -2.24 13.12
N ALA A 171 -5.51 -3.43 12.56
CA ALA A 171 -5.57 -3.70 11.12
C ALA A 171 -6.99 -3.51 10.57
N GLU A 172 -8.00 -3.98 11.29
CA GLU A 172 -9.41 -3.75 10.97
C GLU A 172 -9.74 -2.24 10.94
N GLN A 173 -9.36 -1.50 12.00
CA GLN A 173 -9.65 -0.06 12.10
C GLN A 173 -8.91 0.75 11.03
N ALA A 174 -7.67 0.39 10.71
CA ALA A 174 -6.92 1.05 9.65
C ALA A 174 -7.53 0.77 8.28
N ALA A 175 -7.87 -0.49 7.99
CA ALA A 175 -8.47 -0.85 6.72
C ALA A 175 -9.83 -0.17 6.49
N ALA A 176 -10.67 -0.06 7.52
CA ALA A 176 -11.92 0.69 7.44
C ALA A 176 -11.69 2.16 7.03
N ARG A 177 -10.74 2.85 7.68
CA ARG A 177 -10.38 4.25 7.37
C ARG A 177 -9.77 4.42 5.98
N MET A 178 -8.98 3.44 5.53
CA MET A 178 -8.42 3.44 4.17
C MET A 178 -9.52 3.24 3.12
N ILE A 179 -10.50 2.38 3.39
CA ILE A 179 -11.64 2.16 2.50
C ILE A 179 -12.52 3.41 2.38
N GLU A 180 -12.68 4.16 3.48
CA GLU A 180 -13.32 5.48 3.46
C GLU A 180 -12.54 6.47 2.58
N SER A 181 -11.22 6.51 2.71
CA SER A 181 -10.34 7.37 1.89
C SER A 181 -10.39 7.00 0.39
N LEU A 182 -10.62 5.73 0.06
CA LEU A 182 -10.86 5.27 -1.31
C LEU A 182 -12.22 5.67 -1.87
N ALA A 183 -13.19 5.98 -1.02
CA ALA A 183 -14.48 6.50 -1.50
C ALA A 183 -14.32 7.90 -2.12
N ALA A 184 -13.29 8.65 -1.74
CA ALA A 184 -12.92 9.94 -2.31
C ALA A 184 -12.04 9.83 -3.58
N TYR A 185 -11.80 8.62 -4.10
CA TYR A 185 -11.05 8.46 -5.35
C TYR A 185 -11.76 9.22 -6.48
N PRO A 186 -11.05 10.11 -7.20
CA PRO A 186 -11.71 11.05 -8.09
C PRO A 186 -12.23 10.35 -9.35
N GLU A 187 -13.40 10.79 -9.83
CA GLU A 187 -13.95 10.32 -11.10
C GLU A 187 -13.16 10.87 -12.29
N ASP A 188 -12.78 12.15 -12.23
CA ASP A 188 -11.79 12.74 -13.13
C ASP A 188 -10.40 12.38 -12.63
N THR A 189 -9.66 11.67 -13.48
CA THR A 189 -8.30 11.21 -13.17
C THR A 189 -7.25 12.14 -13.78
N GLY A 190 -7.60 13.41 -13.95
CA GLY A 190 -6.67 14.51 -14.18
C GLY A 190 -5.53 14.54 -13.16
N VAL A 191 -4.37 15.02 -13.58
CA VAL A 191 -3.14 14.98 -12.76
C VAL A 191 -3.28 15.70 -11.43
N HIS A 192 -4.02 16.82 -11.40
CA HIS A 192 -4.19 17.63 -10.20
C HIS A 192 -5.12 16.96 -9.18
N GLU A 193 -6.23 16.39 -9.63
CA GLU A 193 -7.18 15.69 -8.75
C GLU A 193 -6.57 14.40 -8.20
N LEU A 194 -5.86 13.63 -9.03
CA LEU A 194 -5.16 12.45 -8.54
C LEU A 194 -4.04 12.79 -7.55
N ARG A 195 -3.29 13.87 -7.79
CA ARG A 195 -2.28 14.36 -6.86
C ARG A 195 -2.91 14.73 -5.51
N ARG A 196 -4.01 15.49 -5.52
CA ARG A 196 -4.74 15.88 -4.31
C ARG A 196 -5.23 14.65 -3.54
N TRP A 197 -5.77 13.66 -4.25
CA TRP A 197 -6.21 12.40 -3.64
C TRP A 197 -5.03 11.63 -3.03
N LEU A 198 -3.87 11.58 -3.71
CA LEU A 198 -2.66 10.94 -3.16
C LEU A 198 -2.13 11.68 -1.91
N GLU A 199 -2.18 13.02 -1.88
CA GLU A 199 -1.82 13.79 -0.68
C GLU A 199 -2.73 13.42 0.51
N GLN A 200 -4.05 13.39 0.29
CA GLN A 200 -5.02 12.95 1.32
C GLN A 200 -4.81 11.50 1.75
N TRP A 201 -4.44 10.63 0.81
CA TRP A 201 -4.11 9.24 1.08
C TRP A 201 -2.87 9.11 1.96
N PHE A 202 -1.83 9.90 1.71
CA PHE A 202 -0.62 9.95 2.55
C PHE A 202 -0.94 10.42 3.97
N ASP A 203 -1.81 11.42 4.12
CA ASP A 203 -2.27 11.88 5.44
C ASP A 203 -3.05 10.81 6.19
N ALA A 204 -3.97 10.11 5.50
CA ALA A 204 -4.68 8.97 6.06
C ALA A 204 -3.74 7.82 6.45
N TYR A 205 -2.72 7.55 5.62
CA TYR A 205 -1.69 6.57 5.92
C TYR A 205 -0.83 6.99 7.12
N ARG A 206 -0.47 8.27 7.27
CA ARG A 206 0.30 8.72 8.43
C ARG A 206 -0.48 8.57 9.74
N ALA A 207 -1.78 8.83 9.70
CA ALA A 207 -2.64 8.70 10.87
C ALA A 207 -2.90 7.23 11.26
N ASN A 208 -2.89 6.29 10.31
CA ASN A 208 -3.45 4.94 10.50
C ASN A 208 -2.56 3.79 10.01
N GLY A 209 -1.46 4.09 9.31
CA GLY A 209 -0.70 3.18 8.48
C GLY A 209 0.52 2.55 9.16
N GLY A 210 0.75 2.81 10.45
CA GLY A 210 1.74 2.05 11.23
C GLY A 210 1.48 0.53 11.18
N VAL A 211 0.20 0.13 11.13
CA VAL A 211 -0.21 -1.27 10.96
C VAL A 211 -0.08 -1.78 9.52
N ILE A 212 -0.28 -0.91 8.52
CA ILE A 212 -0.12 -1.25 7.09
C ILE A 212 1.36 -1.44 6.77
N SER A 213 2.21 -0.64 7.42
CA SER A 213 3.67 -0.76 7.37
C SER A 213 4.13 -2.08 7.95
N ALA A 214 3.53 -2.52 9.05
CA ALA A 214 3.76 -3.85 9.60
C ALA A 214 3.40 -4.97 8.61
N TRP A 215 2.37 -4.85 7.76
CA TRP A 215 2.09 -5.84 6.69
C TRP A 215 3.17 -5.91 5.61
N GLN A 216 4.03 -4.88 5.51
CA GLN A 216 5.19 -4.91 4.61
C GLN A 216 6.36 -5.69 5.22
N GLU A 217 6.35 -5.87 6.54
CA GLU A 217 7.41 -6.53 7.31
C GLU A 217 7.03 -7.95 7.73
N ILE A 218 5.72 -8.23 7.85
CA ILE A 218 5.20 -9.58 8.09
C ILE A 218 5.55 -10.45 6.88
N ASP A 219 6.53 -11.32 7.09
CA ASP A 219 7.04 -12.26 6.11
C ASP A 219 6.42 -13.66 6.32
N TYR A 220 6.81 -14.64 5.51
CA TYR A 220 6.37 -16.05 5.57
C TYR A 220 6.57 -16.76 6.92
N ARG A 221 7.20 -16.10 7.90
CA ARG A 221 7.49 -16.65 9.22
C ARG A 221 6.28 -16.62 10.16
N ASP A 222 5.28 -15.78 9.86
CA ASP A 222 4.02 -15.71 10.61
C ASP A 222 2.81 -15.96 9.68
N PRO A 223 2.53 -17.22 9.31
CA PRO A 223 1.54 -17.56 8.28
C PRO A 223 0.12 -17.03 8.58
N GLU A 224 -0.30 -17.07 9.85
CA GLU A 224 -1.63 -16.63 10.28
C GLU A 224 -1.79 -15.11 10.16
N LEU A 225 -0.78 -14.34 10.54
CA LEU A 225 -0.75 -12.89 10.35
C LEU A 225 -0.69 -12.51 8.86
N ALA A 226 0.08 -13.25 8.07
CA ALA A 226 0.16 -13.05 6.63
C ALA A 226 -1.19 -13.33 5.95
N GLU A 227 -1.87 -14.42 6.29
CA GLU A 227 -3.20 -14.76 5.76
C GLU A 227 -4.23 -13.69 6.12
N TYR A 228 -4.23 -13.23 7.38
CA TYR A 228 -5.09 -12.13 7.81
C TYR A 228 -4.82 -10.83 7.02
N ALA A 229 -3.54 -10.45 6.87
CA ALA A 229 -3.16 -9.25 6.11
C ALA A 229 -3.60 -9.32 4.65
N ILE A 230 -3.47 -10.48 4.00
CA ILE A 230 -3.94 -10.70 2.62
C ILE A 230 -5.46 -10.61 2.53
N ALA A 231 -6.20 -11.15 3.50
CA ALA A 231 -7.66 -11.04 3.54
C ALA A 231 -8.13 -9.59 3.75
N VAL A 232 -7.43 -8.80 4.56
CA VAL A 232 -7.67 -7.35 4.68
C VAL A 232 -7.37 -6.63 3.36
N ALA A 233 -6.22 -6.91 2.74
CA ALA A 233 -5.84 -6.35 1.45
C ALA A 233 -6.85 -6.70 0.34
N ALA A 234 -7.44 -7.91 0.36
CA ALA A 234 -8.48 -8.34 -0.57
C ALA A 234 -9.73 -7.45 -0.50
N THR A 235 -10.07 -6.94 0.68
CA THR A 235 -11.20 -6.02 0.85
C THR A 235 -10.95 -4.68 0.14
N VAL A 236 -9.72 -4.15 0.23
CA VAL A 236 -9.31 -2.95 -0.49
C VAL A 236 -9.24 -3.22 -1.99
N PHE A 237 -8.66 -4.34 -2.39
CA PHE A 237 -8.50 -4.80 -3.77
C PHE A 237 -9.82 -4.85 -4.54
N ASP A 238 -10.92 -5.32 -3.92
CA ASP A 238 -12.25 -5.33 -4.56
C ASP A 238 -12.77 -3.92 -4.89
N ARG A 239 -12.39 -2.91 -4.10
CA ARG A 239 -12.71 -1.50 -4.38
C ARG A 239 -11.91 -0.98 -5.57
N LEU A 240 -10.60 -1.26 -5.59
CA LEU A 240 -9.68 -0.85 -6.65
C LEU A 240 -10.02 -1.50 -8.00
N THR A 241 -10.41 -2.78 -7.99
CA THR A 241 -10.83 -3.50 -9.20
C THR A 241 -12.03 -2.80 -9.84
N ARG A 242 -12.99 -2.30 -9.06
CA ARG A 242 -14.13 -1.53 -9.60
C ARG A 242 -13.71 -0.22 -10.25
N ILE A 243 -12.72 0.47 -9.69
CA ILE A 243 -12.18 1.71 -10.26
C ILE A 243 -11.54 1.40 -11.61
N VAL A 244 -10.66 0.39 -11.65
CA VAL A 244 -9.87 0.02 -12.82
C VAL A 244 -10.72 -0.62 -13.92
N SER A 245 -11.79 -1.35 -13.59
CA SER A 245 -12.70 -1.97 -14.56
C SER A 245 -13.49 -0.97 -15.42
N ARG A 246 -13.53 0.33 -15.07
CA ARG A 246 -14.27 1.36 -15.84
C ARG A 246 -13.70 1.60 -17.24
N ARG A 247 -12.39 1.38 -17.43
CA ARG A 247 -11.66 1.79 -18.64
C ARG A 247 -11.78 0.82 -19.84
N GLN A 248 -12.37 -0.36 -19.65
CA GLN A 248 -12.62 -1.38 -20.69
C GLN A 248 -11.38 -1.85 -21.50
N PHE A 249 -10.16 -1.65 -21.00
CA PHE A 249 -8.93 -2.20 -21.58
C PHE A 249 -8.03 -2.80 -20.49
N GLY A 250 -7.04 -3.57 -20.92
CA GLY A 250 -6.07 -4.22 -20.07
C GLY A 250 -6.68 -5.26 -19.12
N ASP A 251 -5.84 -5.84 -18.28
CA ASP A 251 -6.29 -6.77 -17.24
C ASP A 251 -6.60 -6.00 -15.96
N ALA A 252 -7.87 -5.73 -15.69
CA ALA A 252 -8.27 -4.94 -14.52
C ALA A 252 -7.92 -5.60 -13.18
N THR A 253 -7.89 -6.94 -13.14
CA THR A 253 -7.46 -7.69 -11.94
C THR A 253 -6.00 -7.40 -11.64
N VAL A 254 -5.12 -7.57 -12.64
CA VAL A 254 -3.68 -7.33 -12.48
C VAL A 254 -3.39 -5.85 -12.18
N ASP A 255 -4.07 -4.94 -12.85
CA ASP A 255 -3.85 -3.51 -12.68
C ASP A 255 -4.40 -2.98 -11.35
N ALA A 256 -5.41 -3.64 -10.76
CA ALA A 256 -5.84 -3.38 -9.39
C ALA A 256 -4.82 -3.87 -8.34
N ILE A 257 -4.11 -4.98 -8.60
CA ILE A 257 -2.97 -5.40 -7.74
C ILE A 257 -1.84 -4.37 -7.84
N ALA A 258 -1.56 -3.86 -9.04
CA ALA A 258 -0.57 -2.81 -9.23
C ALA A 258 -0.99 -1.51 -8.51
N LEU A 259 -2.26 -1.10 -8.60
CA LEU A 259 -2.77 0.05 -7.87
C LEU A 259 -2.64 -0.13 -6.35
N LEU A 260 -3.03 -1.30 -5.82
CA LEU A 260 -2.86 -1.65 -4.41
C LEU A 260 -1.40 -1.52 -3.98
N SER A 261 -0.49 -2.03 -4.82
CA SER A 261 0.95 -2.02 -4.59
C SER A 261 1.52 -0.61 -4.53
N ILE A 262 1.01 0.32 -5.34
CA ILE A 262 1.39 1.74 -5.28
C ILE A 262 0.89 2.36 -3.97
N ILE A 263 -0.40 2.23 -3.68
CA ILE A 263 -1.04 2.95 -2.57
C ILE A 263 -0.61 2.42 -1.19
N GLU A 264 -0.13 1.19 -1.08
CA GLU A 264 0.42 0.67 0.18
C GLU A 264 1.95 0.73 0.23
N GLY A 265 2.62 0.35 -0.86
CA GLY A 265 4.07 0.21 -0.90
C GLY A 265 4.82 1.55 -0.98
N VAL A 266 4.25 2.55 -1.66
CA VAL A 266 4.89 3.86 -1.79
C VAL A 266 4.86 4.65 -0.48
N PRO A 267 3.73 4.79 0.24
CA PRO A 267 3.74 5.42 1.55
C PRO A 267 4.69 4.72 2.53
N TYR A 268 4.74 3.39 2.54
CA TYR A 268 5.72 2.64 3.34
C TYR A 268 7.18 3.02 3.00
N SER A 269 7.50 3.10 1.71
CA SER A 269 8.84 3.47 1.24
C SER A 269 9.24 4.89 1.67
N VAL A 270 8.28 5.80 1.73
CA VAL A 270 8.49 7.20 2.14
C VAL A 270 8.55 7.32 3.68
N LEU A 271 7.50 6.89 4.37
CA LEU A 271 7.27 7.21 5.77
C LEU A 271 8.04 6.32 6.75
N VAL A 272 8.37 5.08 6.34
CA VAL A 272 9.03 4.10 7.22
C VAL A 272 10.45 3.79 6.77
N ARG A 273 10.68 3.68 5.47
CA ARG A 273 12.02 3.37 4.94
C ARG A 273 12.87 4.61 4.66
N ASP A 274 12.29 5.81 4.68
CA ASP A 274 12.94 7.07 4.27
C ASP A 274 13.69 6.93 2.92
N ALA A 275 13.11 6.13 2.01
CA ALA A 275 13.76 5.75 0.76
C ALA A 275 13.44 6.73 -0.38
N LEU A 276 12.36 7.52 -0.24
CA LEU A 276 11.87 8.45 -1.25
C LEU A 276 11.31 9.72 -0.62
N ASP A 277 11.57 10.86 -1.26
CA ASP A 277 10.90 12.12 -0.94
C ASP A 277 9.41 12.02 -1.24
N GLU A 278 8.56 12.48 -0.31
CA GLU A 278 7.11 12.35 -0.37
C GLU A 278 6.52 13.04 -1.62
N ARG A 279 6.98 14.26 -1.92
CA ARG A 279 6.47 15.03 -3.07
C ARG A 279 6.85 14.34 -4.37
N VAL A 280 8.08 13.85 -4.47
CA VAL A 280 8.56 13.07 -5.62
C VAL A 280 7.75 11.78 -5.79
N ALA A 281 7.48 11.07 -4.69
CA ALA A 281 6.73 9.82 -4.69
C ALA A 281 5.27 10.02 -5.12
N ILE A 282 4.62 11.09 -4.67
CA ILE A 282 3.25 11.47 -5.08
C ILE A 282 3.20 11.78 -6.57
N ASP A 283 4.12 12.63 -7.08
CA ASP A 283 4.17 13.00 -8.49
C ASP A 283 4.42 11.78 -9.39
N ALA A 284 5.36 10.91 -9.00
CA ALA A 284 5.65 9.67 -9.72
C ALA A 284 4.46 8.70 -9.69
N SER A 285 3.81 8.52 -8.55
CA SER A 285 2.62 7.65 -8.40
C SER A 285 1.48 8.15 -9.28
N ALA A 286 1.24 9.45 -9.34
CA ALA A 286 0.24 10.04 -10.23
C ALA A 286 0.53 9.74 -11.71
N VAL A 287 1.80 9.78 -12.13
CA VAL A 287 2.19 9.42 -13.50
C VAL A 287 1.94 7.93 -13.77
N VAL A 288 2.37 7.03 -12.87
CA VAL A 288 2.19 5.59 -13.03
C VAL A 288 0.72 5.21 -13.10
N ILE A 289 -0.11 5.74 -12.19
CA ILE A 289 -1.55 5.46 -12.16
C ILE A 289 -2.20 5.99 -13.44
N ARG A 290 -1.99 7.26 -13.81
CA ARG A 290 -2.67 7.84 -14.99
C ARG A 290 -2.31 7.13 -16.28
N ARG A 291 -1.03 6.88 -16.51
CA ARG A 291 -0.57 6.30 -17.78
C ARG A 291 -0.65 4.78 -17.78
N GLY A 292 -0.01 4.16 -16.80
CA GLY A 292 0.10 2.71 -16.70
C GLY A 292 -1.24 2.04 -16.41
N LEU A 293 -2.00 2.59 -15.46
CA LEU A 293 -3.23 1.96 -14.96
C LEU A 293 -4.50 2.55 -15.56
N LEU A 294 -4.52 3.81 -15.97
CA LEU A 294 -5.73 4.44 -16.53
C LEU A 294 -5.62 4.74 -18.03
N GLY A 295 -4.44 4.56 -18.63
CA GLY A 295 -4.24 4.70 -20.07
C GLY A 295 -4.43 6.13 -20.56
N ALA A 296 -4.33 7.12 -19.67
CA ALA A 296 -4.41 8.53 -20.04
C ALA A 296 -3.23 8.90 -20.96
N PRO A 297 -3.46 9.78 -21.95
CA PRO A 297 -2.40 10.29 -22.80
C PRO A 297 -1.36 11.10 -22.00
N ALA A 298 -0.21 11.33 -22.63
CA ALA A 298 0.93 12.04 -22.05
C ALA A 298 0.62 13.50 -21.65
#